data_AF-A0A948Y7K7-F1
#
_entry.id   AF-A0A948Y7K7-F1
#
_cell.length_a   1.000
_cell.length_b   1.000
_cell.length_c   1.000
_cell.angle_alpha   90.00
_cell.angle_beta   90.00
_cell.angle_gamma   90.00
#
_symmetry.space_group_name_H-M   'P 1'
#
loop_
_entity.id
_entity.type
_entity.pdbx_description
1 polymer ?
#
loop_
_entity_poly.entity_id
_entity_poly.type
_entity_poly.pdbx_seq_one_letter_code
_entity_poly.pdbx_strand_id
1 'polypeptide(L)' 'MNKNFVVNDNQEILVFKAREIEKLELDSENDFRDEISSRINNDNFIELYSGWDYKNKYYIVVVQI' A
#
# COMPACT_ATOMS: atom_id res chain seq x y z
N MET A 1 -21.73 -6.17 -12.91
CA MET A 1 -21.77 -5.86 -11.47
C MET A 1 -20.80 -4.72 -11.21
N ASN A 2 -21.30 -3.49 -11.03
CA ASN A 2 -20.48 -2.38 -10.54
C ASN A 2 -20.36 -2.55 -9.03
N LYS A 3 -19.19 -3.02 -8.57
CA LYS A 3 -18.86 -2.97 -7.15
C LYS A 3 -18.46 -1.53 -6.84
N ASN A 4 -19.39 -0.76 -6.28
CA ASN A 4 -19.03 0.47 -5.59
C ASN A 4 -18.22 0.07 -4.36
N PHE A 5 -16.93 0.41 -4.37
CA PHE A 5 -16.07 0.31 -3.19
C PHE A 5 -16.47 1.46 -2.26
N VAL A 6 -16.87 1.12 -1.03
CA VAL A 6 -16.96 2.10 0.05
C VAL A 6 -15.52 2.35 0.49
N VAL A 7 -14.94 3.46 0.04
CA VAL A 7 -13.70 3.99 0.60
C VAL A 7 -14.12 4.75 1.85
N ASN A 8 -13.76 4.26 3.02
CA ASN A 8 -13.86 5.08 4.23
C ASN A 8 -12.89 6.26 4.08
N ASP A 9 -13.29 7.47 4.48
CA ASP A 9 -12.50 8.70 4.32
C ASP A 9 -11.12 8.68 5.01
N ASN A 10 -10.82 7.64 5.81
CA ASN A 10 -9.58 7.47 6.57
C ASN A 10 -8.68 6.35 6.01
N GLN A 11 -8.90 5.90 4.77
CA GLN A 11 -8.12 4.81 4.17
C GLN A 11 -7.61 5.17 2.78
N GLU A 12 -6.31 4.97 2.58
CA GLU A 12 -5.67 5.02 1.28
C GLU A 12 -5.19 3.62 0.86
N ILE A 13 -5.37 3.29 -0.42
CA ILE A 13 -4.97 1.99 -0.96
C ILE A 13 -3.96 2.23 -2.08
N LEU A 14 -2.76 1.70 -1.89
CA LEU A 14 -1.72 1.65 -2.91
C LEU A 14 -1.66 0.24 -3.50
N VAL A 15 -1.58 0.18 -4.82
CA VAL A 15 -1.49 -1.09 -5.55
C VAL A 15 -0.27 -1.06 -6.44
N PHE A 16 0.65 -1.99 -6.18
CA PHE A 16 1.88 -2.17 -6.93
C PHE A 16 1.77 -3.45 -7.76
N LYS A 17 2.30 -3.46 -8.97
CA LYS A 17 2.56 -4.72 -9.68
C LYS A 17 3.76 -5.41 -9.03
N ALA A 18 3.83 -6.74 -9.11
CA ALA A 18 4.94 -7.52 -8.56
C ALA A 18 6.33 -6.96 -8.96
N ARG A 19 6.50 -6.63 -10.25
CA ARG A 19 7.74 -6.05 -10.77
C ARG A 19 8.13 -4.66 -10.21
N GLU A 20 7.18 -3.95 -9.60
CA GLU A 20 7.41 -2.63 -9.01
C GLU A 20 7.90 -2.79 -7.57
N ILE A 21 7.30 -3.70 -6.80
CA ILE A 21 7.71 -3.98 -5.43
C ILE A 21 9.07 -4.69 -5.37
N GLU A 22 9.35 -5.59 -6.32
CA GLU A 22 10.65 -6.27 -6.44
C GLU A 22 11.83 -5.31 -6.68
N LYS A 23 11.55 -4.12 -7.23
CA LYS A 23 12.57 -3.10 -7.52
C LYS A 23 12.79 -2.11 -6.38
N LEU A 24 11.91 -2.09 -5.38
CA LEU A 24 11.98 -1.10 -4.31
C LEU A 24 13.08 -1.41 -3.29
N GLU A 25 13.78 -2.56 -3.38
CA GLU A 25 14.90 -2.97 -2.50
C GLU A 25 14.67 -2.59 -1.03
N LEU A 26 13.46 -2.89 -0.54
CA LEU A 26 13.02 -2.52 0.80
C LEU A 26 13.62 -3.49 1.80
N ASP A 27 14.83 -3.14 2.27
CA ASP A 27 15.60 -3.98 3.17
C ASP A 27 15.11 -3.91 4.63
N SER A 28 14.26 -2.92 4.96
CA SER A 28 13.66 -2.77 6.27
C SER A 28 12.20 -2.33 6.23
N GLU A 29 11.48 -2.59 7.33
CA GLU A 29 10.11 -2.09 7.53
C GLU A 29 10.06 -0.55 7.52
N ASN A 30 11.13 0.12 7.96
CA ASN A 30 11.22 1.58 7.96
C ASN A 30 11.34 2.15 6.55
N ASP A 31 12.17 1.55 5.68
CA ASP A 31 12.31 2.00 4.29
C ASP A 31 10.99 1.84 3.53
N PHE A 32 10.28 0.74 3.81
CA PHE A 32 8.94 0.54 3.26
C PHE A 32 7.95 1.58 3.77
N ARG A 33 8.00 1.91 5.07
CA ARG A 33 7.16 2.93 5.67
C ARG A 33 7.39 4.30 5.01
N ASP A 34 8.65 4.69 4.83
CA ASP A 34 9.05 5.97 4.22
C ASP A 34 8.62 6.07 2.75
N GLU A 35 8.77 5.00 1.97
CA GLU A 35 8.30 4.93 0.58
C GLU A 35 6.76 5.12 0.50
N ILE A 36 6.04 4.52 1.44
CA ILE A 36 4.57 4.64 1.50
C ILE A 36 4.16 6.06 1.92
N SER A 37 4.76 6.63 2.97
CA SER A 37 4.54 8.02 3.40
C SER A 37 4.75 9.00 2.25
N SER A 38 5.84 8.83 1.49
CA SER A 38 6.20 9.65 0.35
C SER A 38 5.14 9.60 -0.76
N ARG A 39 4.57 8.43 -1.04
CA ARG A 39 3.54 8.25 -2.08
C ARG A 39 2.18 8.84 -1.73
N ILE A 40 1.78 8.72 -0.47
CA ILE A 40 0.51 9.26 0.02
C ILE A 40 0.66 10.74 0.45
N ASN A 41 1.89 11.26 0.47
CA ASN A 41 2.22 12.60 0.95
C ASN A 41 1.67 12.84 2.38
N ASN A 42 1.82 11.85 3.25
CA ASN A 42 1.35 11.88 4.62
C ASN A 42 2.24 11.01 5.52
N ASP A 43 2.93 11.65 6.46
CA ASP A 43 3.80 10.98 7.43
C ASP A 43 3.04 10.49 8.69
N ASN A 44 1.77 10.90 8.85
CA ASN A 44 0.95 10.63 10.02
C ASN A 44 -0.15 9.60 9.69
N PHE A 45 0.24 8.34 9.48
CA PHE A 45 -0.71 7.23 9.43
C PHE A 45 -0.62 6.33 10.67
N ILE A 46 -1.77 5.83 11.08
CA ILE A 46 -1.97 5.03 12.29
C ILE A 46 -1.47 3.60 12.08
N GLU A 47 -1.88 2.99 10.97
CA GLU A 47 -1.63 1.58 10.68
C GLU A 47 -1.40 1.34 9.19
N LEU A 48 -0.62 0.29 8.91
CA LEU A 48 -0.32 -0.16 7.56
C LEU A 48 -0.50 -1.67 7.48
N TYR A 49 -1.27 -2.11 6.50
CA TYR A 49 -1.47 -3.51 6.17
C TYR A 49 -0.97 -3.76 4.75
N SER A 50 -0.22 -4.83 4.55
CA SER A 50 0.28 -5.18 3.22
C SER A 50 0.17 -6.66 2.92
N GLY A 51 0.01 -6.98 1.64
CA GLY A 51 -0.09 -8.36 1.21
C GLY A 51 -0.23 -8.52 -0.31
N TRP A 52 -0.03 -9.75 -0.77
CA TRP A 52 -0.24 -10.11 -2.16
C TRP A 52 -1.71 -10.41 -2.44
N ASP A 53 -2.18 -10.07 -3.63
CA ASP A 53 -3.45 -10.62 -4.12
C ASP A 53 -3.34 -12.15 -4.29
N TYR A 54 -4.48 -12.83 -4.35
CA TYR A 54 -4.51 -14.30 -4.42
C TYR A 54 -3.80 -14.91 -5.66
N LYS A 55 -3.49 -14.10 -6.69
CA LYS A 55 -2.73 -14.52 -7.88
C LYS A 55 -1.27 -14.08 -7.85
N ASN A 56 -0.79 -13.44 -6.79
CA ASN A 56 0.56 -12.87 -6.67
C ASN A 56 0.95 -11.95 -7.84
N LYS A 57 -0.02 -11.22 -8.39
CA LYS A 57 0.17 -10.22 -9.46
C LYS A 57 0.35 -8.83 -8.90
N TYR A 58 -0.32 -8.54 -7.79
CA TYR A 58 -0.35 -7.23 -7.17
C TYR A 58 0.03 -7.34 -5.71
N TYR A 59 0.86 -6.39 -5.27
CA TYR A 59 1.11 -6.13 -3.87
C TYR A 59 0.26 -4.95 -3.46
N ILE A 60 -0.60 -5.16 -2.47
CA ILE A 60 -1.61 -4.21 -2.03
C ILE A 60 -1.19 -3.71 -0.66
N VAL A 61 -1.20 -2.39 -0.49
CA VAL A 61 -0.96 -1.72 0.78
C VAL A 61 -2.20 -0.91 1.12
N VAL A 62 -2.73 -1.15 2.31
CA VAL A 62 -3.83 -0.38 2.90
C VAL A 62 -3.24 0.45 4.02
N VAL A 63 -3.36 1.77 3.89
CA VAL A 63 -2.90 2.74 4.86
C VAL A 63 -4.09 3.34 5.56
N GLN A 64 -4.09 3.28 6.89
CA GLN A 64 -5.12 3.91 7.71
C GLN A 64 -4.57 5.23 8.28
N ILE A 65 -5.20 6.33 7.88
CA ILE A 65 -4.86 7.70 8.29
C ILE A 65 -5.56 8.02 9.62
#